data_AF-A0A1Y3AKM2-F1
#
_entry.id   AF-A0A1Y3AKM2-F1
#
_cell.length_a   1.000
_cell.length_b   1.000
_cell.length_c   1.000
_cell.angle_alpha   90.00
_cell.angle_beta   90.00
_cell.angle_gamma   90.00
#
_symmetry.space_group_name_H-M   'P 1'
#
loop_
_entity.id
_entity.type
_entity.pdbx_description
1 polymer ?
#
loop_
_entity_poly.entity_id
_entity_poly.type
_entity_poly.pdbx_seq_one_letter_code
_entity_poly.pdbx_strand_id
1 'polypeptide(L)'
;MLLGYSGYSGSEDVARFLEENKIPIGFLITLLIQFAQIIVDRAIYLRKYIKGKLLFQIFSIIFTHLWLFFVLPAMTDKSFTDKTNLPPKLWYIFKCIYFLLSAFQIRSGYPTRILGNTFCKKYNFVNWYLFKVYMLIPFVYDLRMYMDWIWTDTSLVLDEWSLMEDIFVNLYQRKCELRLDEEFPEPR
;
A
#
# COMPACT_ATOMS: atom_id res chain seq x y z
N MET A 1 -4.63 1.93 10.81
CA MET A 1 -5.59 0.85 11.11
C MET A 1 -5.03 -0.14 12.14
N LEU A 2 -3.83 -0.67 11.94
CA LEU A 2 -3.15 -1.54 12.94
C LEU A 2 -2.99 -0.87 14.33
N LEU A 3 -2.62 0.41 14.39
CA LEU A 3 -2.59 1.18 15.64
C LEU A 3 -3.96 1.44 16.27
N GLY A 4 -5.04 1.34 15.47
CA GLY A 4 -6.42 1.53 15.95
C GLY A 4 -6.95 0.36 16.76
N TYR A 5 -6.36 -0.84 16.60
CA TYR A 5 -6.65 -2.01 17.42
C TYR A 5 -6.31 -1.74 18.90
N SER A 6 -5.18 -1.07 19.15
CA SER A 6 -4.74 -0.72 20.52
C SER A 6 -5.61 0.35 21.20
N GLY A 7 -6.39 1.12 20.44
CA GLY A 7 -7.30 2.15 20.98
C GLY A 7 -8.75 1.69 21.10
N TYR A 8 -9.08 0.49 20.63
CA TYR A 8 -10.43 -0.08 20.71
C TYR A 8 -10.65 -0.89 21.99
N SER A 9 -9.56 -1.39 22.57
CA SER A 9 -9.52 -2.21 23.78
C SER A 9 -8.75 -1.40 24.83
N GLY A 10 -9.32 -1.23 26.02
CA GLY A 10 -8.59 -0.64 27.15
C GLY A 10 -7.26 -1.37 27.39
N SER A 11 -6.30 -0.69 28.00
CA SER A 11 -4.93 -1.20 28.21
C SER A 11 -4.85 -2.54 28.96
N GLU A 12 -5.88 -2.90 29.75
CA GLU A 12 -5.98 -4.20 30.45
C GLU A 12 -6.47 -5.36 29.55
N ASP A 13 -7.17 -5.06 28.46
CA ASP A 13 -7.78 -6.06 27.58
C ASP A 13 -6.79 -6.58 26.52
N VAL A 14 -5.81 -5.78 26.09
CA VAL A 14 -4.87 -6.17 25.02
C VAL A 14 -4.01 -7.37 25.44
N ALA A 15 -3.63 -7.46 26.72
CA ALA A 15 -2.89 -8.60 27.26
C ALA A 15 -3.73 -9.89 27.26
N ARG A 16 -5.02 -9.79 27.64
CA ARG A 16 -5.97 -10.91 27.59
C ARG A 16 -6.40 -11.29 26.18
N PHE A 17 -6.49 -10.35 25.24
CA PHE A 17 -6.83 -10.63 23.84
C PHE A 17 -5.67 -11.28 23.06
N LEU A 18 -4.42 -10.95 23.39
CA LEU A 18 -3.24 -11.69 22.92
C LEU A 18 -3.20 -13.10 23.52
N GLU A 19 -3.65 -13.27 24.76
CA GLU A 19 -3.77 -14.57 25.44
C GLU A 19 -4.93 -15.42 24.87
N GLU A 20 -6.05 -14.79 24.46
CA GLU A 20 -7.23 -15.46 23.88
C GLU A 20 -7.22 -15.63 22.35
N ASN A 21 -6.22 -15.08 21.62
CA ASN A 21 -6.09 -15.19 20.15
C ASN A 21 -7.35 -14.79 19.34
N LYS A 22 -8.27 -14.03 19.90
CA LYS A 22 -9.50 -13.59 19.20
C LYS A 22 -9.26 -12.26 18.50
N ILE A 23 -8.74 -12.33 17.28
CA ILE A 23 -8.72 -11.18 16.37
C ILE A 23 -10.18 -10.79 16.05
N PRO A 24 -10.62 -9.54 16.28
CA PRO A 24 -11.98 -9.12 15.97
C PRO A 24 -12.29 -9.33 14.48
N ILE A 25 -13.27 -10.18 14.18
CA ILE A 25 -13.57 -10.62 12.81
C ILE A 25 -13.89 -9.43 11.89
N GLY A 26 -14.61 -8.41 12.38
CA GLY A 26 -14.90 -7.20 11.62
C GLY A 26 -13.65 -6.39 11.24
N PHE A 27 -12.64 -6.36 12.10
CA PHE A 27 -11.36 -5.70 11.80
C PHE A 27 -10.59 -6.46 10.72
N LEU A 28 -10.55 -7.79 10.80
CA LEU A 28 -9.91 -8.65 9.80
C LEU A 28 -10.56 -8.52 8.43
N ILE A 29 -11.90 -8.55 8.35
CA ILE A 29 -12.64 -8.34 7.10
C ILE A 29 -12.31 -6.97 6.50
N THR A 30 -12.26 -5.92 7.32
CA THR A 30 -11.93 -4.57 6.84
C THR A 30 -10.51 -4.49 6.29
N LEU A 31 -9.54 -5.18 6.91
CA LEU A 31 -8.17 -5.27 6.42
C LEU A 31 -8.08 -6.03 5.09
N LEU A 32 -8.76 -7.17 4.97
CA LEU A 32 -8.79 -7.95 3.73
C LEU A 32 -9.40 -7.15 2.58
N ILE A 33 -10.49 -6.45 2.82
CA ILE A 33 -11.11 -5.58 1.83
C ILE A 33 -10.16 -4.45 1.41
N GLN A 34 -9.45 -3.83 2.35
CA GLN A 34 -8.46 -2.80 2.02
C GLN A 34 -7.31 -3.34 1.18
N PHE A 35 -6.82 -4.53 1.52
CA PHE A 35 -5.77 -5.17 0.75
C PHE A 35 -6.23 -5.49 -0.68
N ALA A 36 -7.45 -6.03 -0.83
CA ALA A 36 -8.05 -6.26 -2.14
C ALA A 36 -8.23 -4.95 -2.94
N GLN A 37 -8.68 -3.87 -2.29
CA GLN A 37 -8.77 -2.55 -2.93
C GLN A 37 -7.41 -2.07 -3.46
N ILE A 38 -6.32 -2.27 -2.70
CA ILE A 38 -4.96 -1.88 -3.14
C ILE A 38 -4.53 -2.67 -4.38
N ILE A 39 -4.78 -3.99 -4.41
CA ILE A 39 -4.44 -4.84 -5.56
C ILE A 39 -5.20 -4.40 -6.81
N VAL A 40 -6.53 -4.21 -6.70
CA VAL A 40 -7.37 -3.79 -7.83
C VAL A 40 -6.95 -2.40 -8.33
N ASP A 41 -6.62 -1.49 -7.42
CA ASP A 41 -6.17 -0.15 -7.78
C ASP A 41 -4.87 -0.18 -8.60
N ARG A 42 -3.93 -1.05 -8.19
CA ARG A 42 -2.67 -1.27 -8.90
C ARG A 42 -2.91 -1.92 -10.28
N ALA A 43 -3.80 -2.90 -10.36
CA ALA A 43 -4.17 -3.54 -11.63
C ALA A 43 -4.72 -2.53 -12.65
N ILE A 44 -5.63 -1.64 -12.21
CA ILE A 44 -6.19 -0.58 -13.05
C ILE A 44 -5.11 0.42 -13.47
N TYR A 45 -4.20 0.76 -12.55
CA TYR A 45 -3.06 1.64 -12.83
C TYR A 45 -2.14 1.05 -13.92
N LEU A 46 -1.79 -0.23 -13.83
CA LEU A 46 -0.92 -0.91 -14.80
C LEU A 46 -1.57 -0.99 -16.19
N ARG A 47 -2.87 -1.28 -16.26
CA ARG A 47 -3.64 -1.31 -17.51
C ARG A 47 -3.94 0.08 -18.09
N LYS A 48 -3.63 1.17 -17.38
CA LYS A 48 -3.90 2.57 -17.78
C LYS A 48 -5.36 2.85 -18.15
N TYR A 49 -6.31 2.09 -17.59
CA TYR A 49 -7.72 2.17 -17.98
C TYR A 49 -8.47 3.25 -17.20
N ILE A 50 -8.43 4.49 -17.71
CA ILE A 50 -8.97 5.69 -17.03
C ILE A 50 -10.48 5.57 -16.75
N LYS A 51 -11.27 5.06 -17.70
CA LYS A 51 -12.72 4.89 -17.52
C LYS A 51 -13.04 3.91 -16.39
N GLY A 52 -12.31 2.81 -16.30
CA GLY A 52 -12.46 1.84 -15.21
C GLY A 52 -12.02 2.41 -13.86
N LYS A 53 -10.95 3.21 -13.83
CA LYS A 53 -10.53 3.93 -12.62
C LYS A 53 -11.64 4.86 -12.11
N LEU A 54 -12.32 5.58 -12.99
CA LEU A 54 -13.44 6.44 -12.61
C LEU A 54 -14.61 5.64 -12.01
N LEU A 55 -15.00 4.55 -12.65
CA LEU A 55 -16.06 3.67 -12.13
C LEU A 55 -15.68 3.09 -10.76
N PHE A 56 -14.44 2.61 -10.62
CA PHE A 56 -13.91 2.06 -9.37
C PHE A 56 -13.83 3.11 -8.25
N GLN A 57 -13.49 4.36 -8.59
CA GLN A 57 -13.49 5.48 -7.66
C GLN A 57 -14.89 5.75 -7.11
N ILE A 58 -15.91 5.83 -7.97
CA ILE A 58 -17.31 6.06 -7.57
C ILE A 58 -17.78 4.91 -6.67
N PHE A 59 -17.56 3.67 -7.09
CA PHE A 59 -17.91 2.49 -6.30
C PHE A 59 -17.22 2.48 -4.94
N SER A 60 -15.92 2.77 -4.88
CA SER A 60 -15.14 2.76 -3.63
C SER A 60 -15.57 3.84 -2.64
N ILE A 61 -15.99 5.01 -3.13
CA ILE A 61 -16.54 6.09 -2.30
C ILE A 61 -17.87 5.63 -1.69
N ILE A 62 -18.80 5.15 -2.51
CA ILE A 62 -20.11 4.65 -2.03
C ILE A 62 -19.89 3.53 -1.02
N PHE A 63 -19.03 2.56 -1.35
CA PHE A 63 -18.69 1.44 -0.49
C PHE A 63 -18.14 1.91 0.87
N THR A 64 -17.22 2.88 0.88
CA THR A 64 -16.62 3.39 2.12
C THR A 64 -17.65 4.12 3.00
N HIS A 65 -18.58 4.87 2.40
CA HIS A 65 -19.66 5.53 3.15
C HIS A 65 -20.66 4.50 3.69
N LEU A 66 -21.10 3.53 2.88
CA LEU A 66 -21.97 2.44 3.32
C LEU A 66 -21.32 1.62 4.45
N TRP A 67 -20.04 1.31 4.32
CA TRP A 67 -19.28 0.59 5.35
C TRP A 67 -19.25 1.36 6.67
N LEU A 68 -18.98 2.67 6.61
CA LEU A 68 -18.91 3.52 7.80
C LEU A 68 -20.27 3.68 8.49
N PHE A 69 -21.36 3.79 7.73
CA PHE A 69 -22.70 4.02 8.29
C PHE A 69 -23.44 2.76 8.70
N PHE A 70 -23.20 1.60 8.06
CA PHE A 70 -23.93 0.36 8.35
C PHE A 70 -23.07 -0.67 9.09
N VAL A 71 -21.87 -0.96 8.59
CA VAL A 71 -21.07 -2.07 9.13
C VAL A 71 -20.38 -1.69 10.43
N LEU A 72 -19.89 -0.45 10.54
CA LEU A 72 -19.26 0.02 11.78
C LEU A 72 -20.21 -0.01 13.00
N PRO A 73 -21.44 0.57 12.94
CA PRO A 73 -22.35 0.50 14.07
C PRO A 73 -22.86 -0.92 14.34
N ALA A 74 -23.03 -1.76 13.31
CA ALA A 74 -23.46 -3.15 13.48
C ALA A 74 -22.42 -4.05 14.17
N MET A 75 -21.13 -3.67 14.16
CA MET A 75 -20.04 -4.47 14.73
C MET A 75 -19.55 -3.96 16.09
N THR A 76 -19.79 -2.69 16.41
CA THR A 76 -19.23 -2.04 17.61
C THR A 76 -20.31 -1.57 18.59
N ASP A 77 -21.59 -1.55 18.20
CA ASP A 77 -22.70 -0.95 18.99
C ASP A 77 -22.50 0.53 19.36
N LYS A 78 -21.43 1.17 18.87
CA LYS A 78 -21.12 2.58 19.06
C LYS A 78 -21.27 3.32 17.74
N SER A 79 -22.00 4.42 17.78
CA SER A 79 -22.14 5.32 16.64
C SER A 79 -20.81 6.01 16.30
N PHE A 80 -20.61 6.31 15.01
CA PHE A 80 -19.47 7.08 14.51
C PHE A 80 -19.36 8.48 15.15
N THR A 81 -20.49 9.03 15.61
CA THR A 81 -20.56 10.36 16.23
C THR A 81 -19.92 10.42 17.62
N ASP A 82 -19.68 9.28 18.27
CA ASP A 82 -19.13 9.27 19.63
C ASP A 82 -17.70 9.83 19.66
N LYS A 83 -17.40 10.70 20.63
CA LYS A 83 -16.10 11.41 20.75
C LYS A 83 -14.95 10.45 21.07
N THR A 84 -15.25 9.30 21.66
CA THR A 84 -14.28 8.28 22.09
C THR A 84 -13.69 7.48 20.91
N ASN A 85 -14.35 7.45 19.74
CA ASN A 85 -13.95 6.67 18.57
C ASN A 85 -12.98 7.44 17.65
N LEU A 86 -11.75 7.69 18.10
CA LEU A 86 -10.71 8.35 17.30
C LEU A 86 -10.20 7.51 16.10
N PRO A 87 -9.95 6.19 16.22
CA PRO A 87 -9.31 5.43 15.15
C PRO A 87 -10.10 5.34 13.82
N PRO A 88 -11.44 5.11 13.82
CA PRO A 88 -12.23 5.10 12.58
C PRO A 88 -12.30 6.48 11.91
N LYS A 89 -12.31 7.57 12.69
CA LYS A 89 -12.32 8.95 12.18
C LYS A 89 -11.01 9.27 11.45
N LEU A 90 -9.88 8.93 12.05
CA LEU A 90 -8.57 9.08 11.41
C LEU A 90 -8.48 8.26 10.13
N TRP A 91 -8.94 7.00 10.17
CA TRP A 91 -8.98 6.14 8.98
C TRP A 91 -9.80 6.77 7.84
N TYR A 92 -10.97 7.32 8.16
CA TYR A 92 -11.81 8.01 7.18
C TYR A 92 -11.12 9.24 6.58
N ILE A 93 -10.44 10.06 7.39
CA ILE A 93 -9.66 11.21 6.90
C ILE A 93 -8.58 10.76 5.91
N PHE A 94 -7.82 9.71 6.24
CA PHE A 94 -6.82 9.15 5.32
C PHE A 94 -7.47 8.62 4.02
N LYS A 95 -8.64 7.98 4.11
CA LYS A 95 -9.41 7.55 2.93
C LYS A 95 -9.87 8.73 2.08
N CYS A 96 -10.31 9.83 2.68
CA CYS A 96 -10.67 11.05 1.94
C CYS A 96 -9.47 11.65 1.20
N ILE A 97 -8.29 11.70 1.84
CA ILE A 97 -7.05 12.13 1.18
C ILE A 97 -6.71 11.20 0.02
N TYR A 98 -6.82 9.88 0.20
CA TYR A 98 -6.62 8.90 -0.87
C TYR A 98 -7.58 9.14 -2.05
N PHE A 99 -8.86 9.38 -1.78
CA PHE A 99 -9.83 9.66 -2.84
C PHE A 99 -9.54 10.97 -3.58
N LEU A 100 -9.08 12.00 -2.87
CA LEU A 100 -8.68 13.27 -3.48
C LEU A 100 -7.48 13.08 -4.42
N LEU A 101 -6.44 12.36 -3.97
CA LEU A 101 -5.27 12.07 -4.79
C LEU A 101 -5.62 11.19 -6.00
N SER A 102 -6.51 10.21 -5.82
CA SER A 102 -7.01 9.36 -6.90
C SER A 102 -7.79 10.18 -7.95
N ALA A 103 -8.65 11.11 -7.52
CA ALA A 103 -9.36 12.02 -8.43
C ALA A 103 -8.38 12.95 -9.17
N PHE A 104 -7.35 13.45 -8.48
CA PHE A 104 -6.31 14.25 -9.10
C PHE A 104 -5.52 13.46 -10.17
N GLN A 105 -5.25 12.17 -9.91
CA GLN A 105 -4.61 11.29 -10.87
C GLN A 105 -5.49 11.05 -12.11
N ILE A 106 -6.80 10.82 -11.94
CA ILE A 106 -7.74 10.68 -13.07
C ILE A 106 -7.77 11.96 -13.91
N ARG A 107 -7.76 13.13 -13.27
CA ARG A 107 -7.74 14.44 -13.95
C ARG A 107 -6.46 14.67 -14.74
N SER A 108 -5.31 14.29 -14.17
CA SER A 108 -3.99 14.51 -14.78
C SER A 108 -3.65 13.46 -15.85
N GLY A 109 -4.34 12.32 -15.85
CA GLY A 109 -4.10 11.21 -16.75
C GLY A 109 -2.91 10.33 -16.33
N TYR A 110 -2.73 9.22 -17.04
CA TYR A 110 -1.62 8.29 -16.80
C TYR A 110 -0.41 8.59 -17.70
N PRO A 111 0.82 8.57 -17.16
CA PRO A 111 2.02 8.74 -17.97
C PRO A 111 2.25 7.55 -18.91
N THR A 112 2.98 7.77 -20.00
CA THR A 112 3.27 6.73 -21.00
C THR A 112 4.25 5.67 -20.49
N ARG A 113 5.20 6.05 -19.62
CA ARG A 113 6.17 5.14 -18.99
C ARG A 113 5.85 4.93 -17.50
N ILE A 114 5.21 3.81 -17.20
CA ILE A 114 4.81 3.42 -15.83
C ILE A 114 5.69 2.31 -15.23
N LEU A 115 6.38 1.55 -16.09
CA LEU A 115 7.26 0.47 -15.65
C LEU A 115 8.53 1.07 -15.03
N GLY A 116 8.75 0.77 -13.75
CA GLY A 116 9.92 1.21 -12.99
C GLY A 116 9.61 1.45 -11.52
N ASN A 117 10.61 1.22 -10.65
CA ASN A 117 10.48 1.54 -9.24
C ASN A 117 10.67 3.05 -8.99
N THR A 118 9.73 3.69 -8.31
CA THR A 118 9.79 5.12 -7.97
C THR A 118 11.06 5.47 -7.19
N PHE A 119 11.50 4.58 -6.30
CA PHE A 119 12.71 4.77 -5.49
C PHE A 119 13.99 4.70 -6.34
N CYS A 120 13.98 3.94 -7.44
CA CYS A 120 15.17 3.70 -8.27
C CYS A 120 15.38 4.76 -9.37
N LYS A 121 14.66 5.90 -9.35
CA LYS A 121 14.78 6.94 -10.37
C LYS A 121 16.06 7.78 -10.29
N LYS A 122 16.64 7.91 -9.10
CA LYS A 122 17.94 8.57 -8.89
C LYS A 122 18.84 7.67 -8.05
N TYR A 123 20.14 7.74 -8.31
CA TYR A 123 21.15 7.07 -7.49
C TYR A 123 21.71 8.10 -6.51
N ASN A 124 20.97 8.30 -5.42
CA ASN A 124 21.39 9.15 -4.31
C ASN A 124 21.37 8.28 -3.05
N PHE A 125 22.16 8.63 -2.04
CA PHE A 125 22.18 7.91 -0.76
C PHE A 125 20.77 7.74 -0.14
N VAL A 126 19.96 8.80 -0.16
CA VAL A 126 18.58 8.78 0.35
C VAL A 126 17.72 7.74 -0.37
N ASN A 127 17.81 7.67 -1.70
CA ASN A 127 17.04 6.71 -2.49
C ASN A 127 17.51 5.27 -2.27
N TRP A 128 18.81 5.07 -2.11
CA TRP A 128 19.38 3.77 -1.75
C TRP A 128 18.85 3.28 -0.40
N TYR A 129 18.86 4.15 0.61
CA TYR A 129 18.33 3.83 1.94
C TYR A 129 16.82 3.54 1.90
N LEU A 130 16.02 4.39 1.24
CA LEU A 130 14.58 4.17 1.09
C LEU A 130 14.27 2.86 0.36
N PHE A 131 15.07 2.51 -0.65
CA PHE A 131 14.92 1.26 -1.39
C PHE A 131 15.25 0.04 -0.51
N LYS A 132 16.29 0.11 0.34
CA LYS A 132 16.56 -0.96 1.32
C LYS A 132 15.42 -1.11 2.33
N VAL A 133 14.91 0.00 2.87
CA VAL A 133 13.74 -0.03 3.78
C VAL A 133 12.53 -0.65 3.09
N TYR A 134 12.29 -0.32 1.83
CA TYR A 134 11.21 -0.91 1.03
C TYR A 134 11.35 -2.44 0.89
N MET A 135 12.56 -2.95 0.67
CA MET A 135 12.83 -4.39 0.59
C MET A 135 12.71 -5.12 1.93
N LEU A 136 12.92 -4.44 3.07
CA LEU A 136 12.77 -5.03 4.40
C LEU A 136 11.31 -5.31 4.78
N ILE A 137 10.35 -4.67 4.09
CA ILE A 137 8.94 -4.89 4.38
C ILE A 137 8.53 -6.26 3.81
N PRO A 138 8.11 -7.22 4.66
CA PRO A 138 7.80 -8.56 4.20
C PRO A 138 6.65 -8.55 3.19
N PHE A 139 6.74 -9.40 2.18
CA PHE A 139 5.77 -9.60 1.09
C PHE A 139 5.50 -8.40 0.18
N VAL A 140 5.83 -7.16 0.54
CA VAL A 140 5.49 -5.98 -0.27
C VAL A 140 6.29 -5.95 -1.57
N TYR A 141 7.56 -6.35 -1.53
CA TYR A 141 8.39 -6.48 -2.73
C TYR A 141 7.85 -7.59 -3.64
N ASP A 142 7.63 -8.78 -3.08
CA ASP A 142 7.18 -9.95 -3.84
C ASP A 142 5.79 -9.74 -4.46
N LEU A 143 4.83 -9.24 -3.67
CA LEU A 143 3.49 -8.94 -4.17
C LEU A 143 3.54 -7.90 -5.29
N ARG A 144 4.41 -6.90 -5.18
CA ARG A 144 4.62 -5.96 -6.28
C ARG A 144 5.11 -6.70 -7.52
N MET A 145 6.12 -7.55 -7.40
CA MET A 145 6.70 -8.28 -8.53
C MET A 145 5.64 -9.14 -9.21
N TYR A 146 4.86 -9.91 -8.45
CA TYR A 146 3.77 -10.72 -8.98
C TYR A 146 2.69 -9.89 -9.65
N MET A 147 2.27 -8.77 -9.05
CA MET A 147 1.28 -7.89 -9.66
C MET A 147 1.83 -7.27 -10.96
N ASP A 148 3.05 -6.76 -10.94
CA ASP A 148 3.65 -6.15 -12.13
C ASP A 148 3.81 -7.18 -13.26
N TRP A 149 4.11 -8.45 -12.96
CA TRP A 149 4.13 -9.55 -13.95
C TRP A 149 2.73 -9.90 -14.48
N ILE A 150 1.71 -10.06 -13.63
CA ILE A 150 0.35 -10.47 -14.05
C ILE A 150 -0.30 -9.45 -14.99
N TRP A 151 -0.11 -8.15 -14.73
CA TRP A 151 -0.82 -7.07 -15.43
C TRP A 151 0.02 -6.37 -16.52
N THR A 152 1.26 -6.80 -16.74
CA THR A 152 2.11 -6.33 -17.84
C THR A 152 2.11 -7.36 -18.96
N ASP A 153 1.91 -6.92 -20.20
CA ASP A 153 2.00 -7.81 -21.36
C ASP A 153 3.49 -8.13 -21.61
N THR A 154 3.96 -9.25 -21.05
CA THR A 154 5.33 -9.75 -21.16
C THR A 154 5.35 -11.18 -21.70
N SER A 155 6.42 -11.54 -22.41
CA SER A 155 6.65 -12.92 -22.86
C SER A 155 7.42 -13.77 -21.84
N LEU A 156 7.92 -13.15 -20.77
CA LEU A 156 8.72 -13.83 -19.75
C LEU A 156 7.86 -14.67 -18.83
N VAL A 157 8.32 -15.88 -18.53
CA VAL A 157 7.75 -16.72 -17.47
C VAL A 157 8.02 -16.07 -16.11
N LEU A 158 7.21 -16.38 -15.11
CA LEU A 158 7.31 -15.79 -13.78
C LEU A 158 8.73 -15.90 -13.17
N ASP A 159 9.38 -17.06 -13.31
CA ASP A 159 10.73 -17.28 -12.78
C ASP A 159 11.76 -16.39 -13.49
N GLU A 160 11.64 -16.22 -14.81
CA GLU A 160 12.50 -15.34 -15.60
C GLU A 160 12.28 -13.88 -15.24
N TRP A 161 11.03 -13.49 -14.99
CA TRP A 161 10.67 -12.15 -14.52
C TRP A 161 11.26 -11.88 -13.14
N SER A 162 11.14 -12.82 -12.21
CA SER A 162 11.73 -12.73 -10.86
C SER A 162 13.24 -12.59 -10.94
N LEU A 163 13.90 -13.40 -11.75
CA LEU A 163 15.35 -13.32 -11.96
C LEU A 163 15.77 -11.95 -12.52
N MET A 164 15.02 -11.42 -13.48
CA MET A 164 15.28 -10.09 -14.06
C MET A 164 15.16 -8.98 -13.01
N GLU A 165 14.12 -9.03 -12.17
CA GLU A 165 13.94 -8.08 -11.05
C GLU A 165 15.07 -8.20 -10.02
N ASP A 166 15.46 -9.43 -9.63
CA ASP A 166 16.57 -9.66 -8.70
C ASP A 166 17.90 -9.10 -9.24
N ILE A 167 18.20 -9.31 -10.52
CA ILE A 167 19.38 -8.72 -11.17
C ILE A 167 19.30 -7.19 -11.12
N PHE A 168 18.13 -6.61 -11.43
CA PHE A 168 17.94 -5.16 -11.39
C PHE A 168 18.20 -4.58 -9.98
N VAL A 169 17.69 -5.24 -8.93
CA VAL A 169 17.91 -4.83 -7.54
C VAL A 169 19.40 -4.81 -7.20
N ASN A 170 20.12 -5.89 -7.50
CA ASN A 170 21.54 -6.01 -7.22
C ASN A 170 22.36 -4.95 -7.97
N LEU A 171 22.06 -4.73 -9.25
CA LEU A 171 22.70 -3.69 -10.05
C LEU A 171 22.42 -2.29 -9.50
N TYR A 172 21.18 -2.01 -9.11
CA TYR A 172 20.81 -0.71 -8.55
C TYR A 172 21.55 -0.43 -7.24
N GLN A 173 21.59 -1.40 -6.32
CA GLN A 173 22.30 -1.26 -5.05
C GLN A 173 23.80 -1.02 -5.29
N ARG A 174 24.43 -1.82 -6.15
CA ARG A 174 25.85 -1.67 -6.47
C ARG A 174 26.16 -0.33 -7.12
N LYS A 175 25.28 0.15 -8.01
CA LYS A 175 25.46 1.46 -8.67
C LYS A 175 25.36 2.61 -7.67
N CYS A 176 24.49 2.51 -6.67
CA CYS A 176 24.38 3.48 -5.59
C CYS A 176 25.61 3.51 -4.67
N GLU A 177 26.16 2.34 -4.32
CA GLU A 177 27.38 2.22 -3.52
C GLU A 177 28.57 2.88 -4.22
N LEU A 178 28.81 2.50 -5.49
CA LEU A 178 29.92 3.07 -6.27
C LEU A 178 29.85 4.60 -6.36
N ARG A 179 28.64 5.14 -6.49
CA ARG A 179 28.45 6.60 -6.52
C ARG A 179 28.72 7.24 -5.16
N LEU A 180 28.38 6.56 -4.07
CA LEU A 180 28.67 7.05 -2.73
C LEU A 180 30.18 7.10 -2.50
N ASP A 181 30.90 6.08 -2.94
CA ASP A 181 32.36 6.00 -2.86
C ASP A 181 33.03 7.10 -3.74
N GLU A 182 32.45 7.41 -4.91
CA GLU A 182 32.88 8.53 -5.76
C GLU A 182 32.64 9.90 -5.11
N GLU A 183 31.52 10.06 -4.38
CA GLU A 183 31.14 11.32 -3.73
C GLU A 183 31.89 11.55 -2.41
N PHE A 184 32.22 10.47 -1.68
CA PHE A 184 32.94 10.50 -0.41
C PHE A 184 34.14 9.53 -0.43
N PRO A 185 35.22 9.87 -1.17
CA PRO A 185 36.37 8.98 -1.28
C PRO A 185 37.10 8.85 0.06
N GLU A 186 37.37 7.62 0.47
CA GLU A 186 38.21 7.35 1.63
C GLU A 186 39.68 7.71 1.31
N PRO A 187 40.39 8.43 2.20
CA PRO A 187 41.82 8.64 2.04
C PRO A 187 42.55 7.28 2.13
N ARG A 188 43.40 7.01 1.12
CA ARG A 188 44.23 5.80 1.06
C ARG A 188 45.32 5.77 2.12
#